data_AF-A0A212RHE5-F1
#
_entry.id   AF-A0A212RHE5-F1
#
_cell.length_a   1.000
_cell.length_b   1.000
_cell.length_c   1.000
_cell.angle_alpha   90.00
_cell.angle_beta   90.00
_cell.angle_gamma   90.00
#
_symmetry.space_group_name_H-M   'P 1'
#
loop_
_entity.id
_entity.type
_entity.pdbx_description
1 polymer ?
#
loop_
_entity_poly.entity_id
_entity_poly.type
_entity_poly.pdbx_seq_one_letter_code
_entity_poly.pdbx_strand_id
1 'polypeptide(L)'
;MAHVRVIMRLLFEWGKLVLQAHQWPDDRLFVRTVYRACLRREPDRDGEAFYLTALHRGSMSKLDVLRSVLESNEFKQIYGLPVHPLNALHQARMMLIRTHLPMARVIVDLGGTAEDHPEGALLAMGYP
;
A
#
# COMPACT_ATOMS: atom_id res chain seq x y z
N MET A 1 10.59 -19.83 -12.11
CA MET A 1 10.29 -20.59 -10.86
C MET A 1 9.85 -19.72 -9.67
N ALA A 2 10.38 -18.50 -9.48
CA ALA A 2 9.97 -17.61 -8.38
C ALA A 2 8.49 -17.21 -8.44
N HIS A 3 7.99 -16.82 -9.61
CA HIS A 3 6.58 -16.42 -9.81
C HIS A 3 5.58 -17.53 -9.47
N VAL A 4 5.89 -18.80 -9.75
CA VAL A 4 4.99 -19.93 -9.43
C VAL A 4 4.85 -20.13 -7.92
N ARG A 5 5.93 -20.01 -7.15
CA ARG A 5 5.88 -20.08 -5.68
C ARG A 5 5.11 -18.93 -5.06
N VAL A 6 5.26 -17.73 -5.63
CA VAL A 6 4.48 -16.55 -5.23
C VAL A 6 3.00 -16.75 -5.50
N ILE A 7 2.64 -17.23 -6.70
CA ILE A 7 1.25 -17.50 -7.10
C ILE A 7 0.62 -18.58 -6.21
N MET A 8 1.32 -19.67 -5.91
CA MET A 8 0.81 -20.70 -5.00
C MET A 8 0.60 -20.18 -3.58
N ARG A 9 1.54 -19.38 -3.06
CA ARG A 9 1.41 -18.77 -1.73
C ARG A 9 0.25 -17.78 -1.70
N LEU A 10 0.07 -17.01 -2.77
CA LEU A 10 -1.06 -16.13 -2.98
C LEU A 10 -2.38 -16.86 -2.98
N LEU A 11 -2.53 -17.91 -3.79
CA LEU A 11 -3.74 -18.72 -3.85
C LEU A 11 -4.07 -19.37 -2.50
N PHE A 12 -3.05 -19.78 -1.76
CA PHE A 12 -3.22 -20.37 -0.44
C PHE A 12 -3.66 -19.34 0.62
N GLU A 13 -3.00 -18.19 0.68
CA GLU A 13 -3.41 -17.12 1.59
C GLU A 13 -4.77 -16.53 1.20
N TRP A 14 -5.06 -16.40 -0.09
CA TRP A 14 -6.41 -16.07 -0.58
C TRP A 14 -7.43 -17.09 -0.13
N GLY A 15 -7.16 -18.39 -0.32
CA GLY A 15 -8.08 -19.45 0.08
C GLY A 15 -8.40 -19.39 1.57
N LYS A 16 -7.38 -19.25 2.42
CA LYS A 16 -7.57 -19.06 3.87
C LYS A 16 -8.39 -17.82 4.19
N LEU A 17 -8.04 -16.68 3.59
CA LEU A 17 -8.67 -15.41 3.89
C LEU A 17 -10.11 -15.35 3.38
N VAL A 18 -10.42 -15.89 2.20
CA VAL A 18 -11.78 -15.94 1.64
C VAL A 18 -12.67 -16.86 2.47
N LEU A 19 -12.17 -18.03 2.86
CA LEU A 19 -12.90 -18.94 3.74
C LEU A 19 -13.19 -18.31 5.11
N GLN A 20 -12.27 -17.49 5.60
CA GLN A 20 -12.40 -16.83 6.90
C GLN A 20 -13.11 -15.47 6.83
N ALA A 21 -13.19 -14.82 5.65
CA ALA A 21 -13.70 -13.46 5.49
C ALA A 21 -15.16 -13.32 5.91
N HIS A 22 -15.96 -14.38 5.79
CA HIS A 22 -17.35 -14.40 6.21
C HIS A 22 -17.54 -14.54 7.73
N GLN A 23 -16.47 -14.87 8.48
CA GLN A 23 -16.50 -15.13 9.92
C GLN A 23 -15.83 -14.05 10.75
N TRP A 24 -15.36 -12.94 10.16
CA TRP A 24 -14.64 -11.91 10.93
C TRP A 24 -15.62 -10.91 11.54
N PRO A 25 -15.76 -10.86 12.87
CA PRO A 25 -16.71 -9.97 13.53
C PRO A 25 -16.22 -8.51 13.61
N ASP A 26 -14.92 -8.27 13.45
CA ASP A 26 -14.29 -6.94 13.60
C ASP A 26 -13.56 -6.50 12.32
N ASP A 27 -13.96 -5.35 11.78
CA ASP A 27 -13.39 -4.72 10.59
C ASP A 27 -11.96 -4.21 10.81
N ARG A 28 -11.63 -3.80 12.04
CA ARG A 28 -10.27 -3.34 12.35
C ARG A 28 -9.29 -4.50 12.39
N LEU A 29 -9.66 -5.56 13.10
CA LEU A 29 -8.91 -6.80 13.06
C LEU A 29 -8.79 -7.31 11.62
N PHE A 30 -9.84 -7.13 10.80
CA PHE A 30 -9.81 -7.47 9.38
C PHE A 30 -8.70 -6.74 8.63
N VAL A 31 -8.74 -5.42 8.63
CA VAL A 31 -7.79 -4.58 7.89
C VAL A 31 -6.36 -4.88 8.35
N ARG A 32 -6.12 -4.96 9.66
CA ARG A 32 -4.79 -5.27 10.20
C ARG A 32 -4.28 -6.63 9.76
N THR A 33 -5.14 -7.64 9.72
CA THR A 33 -4.76 -8.99 9.28
C THR A 33 -4.39 -9.00 7.80
N VAL A 34 -5.17 -8.30 6.96
CA VAL A 34 -4.85 -8.15 5.54
C VAL A 34 -3.50 -7.46 5.34
N TYR A 35 -3.22 -6.37 6.03
CA TYR A 35 -1.93 -5.67 5.96
C TYR A 35 -0.76 -6.57 6.39
N ARG A 36 -0.90 -7.29 7.50
CA ARG A 36 0.15 -8.20 7.98
C ARG A 36 0.41 -9.35 7.01
N ALA A 37 -0.65 -9.99 6.52
CA ALA A 37 -0.55 -11.15 5.64
C ALA A 37 -0.05 -10.76 4.24
N CYS A 38 -0.58 -9.68 3.67
CA CYS A 38 -0.29 -9.27 2.30
C CYS A 38 0.92 -8.35 2.21
N LEU A 39 1.05 -7.36 3.10
CA LEU A 39 2.07 -6.30 3.00
C LEU A 39 3.21 -6.45 4.02
N ARG A 40 3.14 -7.42 4.94
CA ARG A 40 4.16 -7.67 5.98
C ARG A 40 4.45 -6.47 6.88
N ARG A 41 3.44 -5.63 7.12
CA ARG A 41 3.51 -4.48 8.03
C ARG A 41 2.17 -4.23 8.72
N GLU A 42 2.15 -3.35 9.71
CA GLU A 42 0.90 -2.76 10.20
C GLU A 42 0.37 -1.72 9.19
N PRO A 43 -0.96 -1.50 9.15
CA PRO A 43 -1.49 -0.32 8.49
C PRO A 43 -0.99 0.94 9.20
N ASP A 44 -0.65 1.95 8.40
CA ASP A 44 -0.53 3.32 8.88
C ASP A 44 -1.91 3.88 9.24
N ARG A 45 -1.92 5.01 9.97
CA ARG A 45 -3.15 5.61 10.50
C ARG A 45 -4.15 5.94 9.38
N ASP A 46 -3.66 6.48 8.26
CA ASP A 46 -4.51 6.95 7.17
C ASP A 46 -5.05 5.79 6.35
N GLY A 47 -4.24 4.77 6.07
CA GLY A 47 -4.66 3.55 5.40
C GLY A 47 -5.67 2.75 6.23
N GLU A 48 -5.46 2.63 7.55
CA GLU A 48 -6.44 2.01 8.45
C GLU A 48 -7.77 2.78 8.43
N ALA A 49 -7.73 4.10 8.59
CA ALA A 49 -8.91 4.96 8.61
C ALA A 49 -9.69 4.93 7.28
N PHE A 50 -8.98 4.92 6.16
CA PHE A 50 -9.56 4.83 4.82
C PHE A 50 -10.41 3.57 4.67
N TYR A 51 -9.83 2.40 4.93
CA TYR A 51 -10.54 1.13 4.77
C TYR A 51 -11.67 0.95 5.78
N LEU A 52 -11.46 1.33 7.05
CA LEU A 52 -12.52 1.28 8.07
C LEU A 52 -13.70 2.17 7.71
N THR A 53 -13.44 3.38 7.22
CA THR A 53 -14.51 4.29 6.78
C THR A 53 -15.28 3.70 5.59
N ALA A 54 -14.57 3.10 4.63
CA ALA A 54 -15.20 2.48 3.46
C ALA A 54 -16.04 1.24 3.82
N LEU A 55 -15.57 0.41 4.75
CA LEU A 55 -16.31 -0.74 5.28
C LEU A 55 -17.55 -0.28 6.06
N HIS A 56 -17.38 0.69 6.96
CA HIS A 56 -18.48 1.21 7.78
C HIS A 56 -19.60 1.85 6.94
N ARG A 57 -19.23 2.53 5.84
CA ARG A 57 -20.19 3.13 4.89
C ARG A 57 -20.78 2.12 3.90
N GLY A 58 -20.29 0.87 3.90
CA GLY A 58 -20.69 -0.16 2.93
C GLY A 58 -20.25 0.15 1.49
N SER A 59 -19.35 1.12 1.27
CA SER A 59 -18.82 1.43 -0.06
C SER A 59 -17.78 0.42 -0.55
N MET A 60 -17.23 -0.37 0.37
CA MET A 60 -16.40 -1.53 0.07
C MET A 60 -16.85 -2.71 0.93
N SER A 61 -16.82 -3.91 0.37
CA SER A 61 -16.87 -5.14 1.14
C SER A 61 -15.47 -5.54 1.63
N LYS A 62 -15.40 -6.49 2.57
CA LYS A 62 -14.14 -7.12 3.01
C LYS A 62 -13.35 -7.71 1.83
N LEU A 63 -14.05 -8.32 0.87
CA LEU A 63 -13.43 -8.85 -0.35
C LEU A 63 -12.85 -7.74 -1.23
N ASP A 64 -13.51 -6.59 -1.32
CA ASP A 64 -13.00 -5.44 -2.07
C ASP A 64 -11.75 -4.85 -1.41
N VAL A 65 -11.72 -4.77 -0.08
CA VAL A 65 -10.53 -4.34 0.67
C VAL A 65 -9.37 -5.30 0.39
N LEU A 66 -9.58 -6.60 0.55
CA LEU A 66 -8.57 -7.62 0.26
C LEU A 66 -8.04 -7.47 -1.18
N ARG A 67 -8.95 -7.43 -2.17
CA ARG A 67 -8.60 -7.25 -3.59
C ARG A 67 -7.76 -6.00 -3.82
N SER A 68 -8.16 -4.85 -3.26
CA SER A 68 -7.44 -3.59 -3.41
C SER A 68 -6.01 -3.67 -2.89
N VAL A 69 -5.78 -4.35 -1.76
CA VAL A 69 -4.45 -4.53 -1.18
C VAL A 69 -3.59 -5.43 -2.07
N LEU A 70 -4.14 -6.49 -2.63
CA LEU A 70 -3.40 -7.43 -3.48
C LEU A 70 -3.08 -6.86 -4.87
N GLU A 71 -3.93 -5.95 -5.37
CA GLU A 71 -3.71 -5.24 -6.63
C GLU A 71 -2.78 -4.02 -6.46
N SER A 72 -2.46 -3.65 -5.22
CA SER A 72 -1.59 -2.52 -4.91
C SER A 72 -0.17 -2.69 -5.48
N ASN A 73 0.48 -1.56 -5.76
CA ASN A 73 1.89 -1.57 -6.18
C ASN A 73 2.81 -2.09 -5.08
N GLU A 74 2.49 -1.82 -3.81
CA GLU A 74 3.26 -2.29 -2.66
C GLU A 74 3.28 -3.83 -2.62
N PHE A 75 2.12 -4.46 -2.75
CA PHE A 75 2.03 -5.92 -2.82
C PHE A 75 2.85 -6.47 -4.00
N LYS A 76 2.69 -5.90 -5.19
CA LYS A 76 3.43 -6.34 -6.39
C LYS A 76 4.95 -6.22 -6.19
N GLN A 77 5.42 -5.14 -5.56
CA GLN A 77 6.84 -4.93 -5.26
C GLN A 77 7.39 -5.96 -4.28
N ILE A 78 6.70 -6.20 -3.16
CA ILE A 78 7.12 -7.17 -2.12
C ILE A 78 7.32 -8.57 -2.72
N TYR A 79 6.48 -8.95 -3.68
CA TYR A 79 6.49 -10.28 -4.29
C TYR A 79 7.12 -10.34 -5.68
N GLY A 80 7.72 -9.25 -6.17
CA GLY A 80 8.40 -9.21 -7.46
C GLY A 80 7.47 -9.47 -8.66
N LEU A 81 6.22 -9.04 -8.57
CA LEU A 81 5.25 -9.09 -9.67
C LEU A 81 5.46 -7.94 -10.64
N PRO A 82 5.03 -8.07 -11.91
CA PRO A 82 5.08 -6.99 -12.87
C PRO A 82 4.36 -5.75 -12.33
N VAL A 83 5.05 -4.61 -12.38
CA VAL A 83 4.51 -3.29 -12.06
C VAL A 83 4.44 -2.45 -13.32
N HIS A 84 3.46 -1.55 -13.39
CA HIS A 84 3.34 -0.63 -14.52
C HIS A 84 4.65 0.19 -14.67
N PRO A 85 5.12 0.48 -15.90
CA PRO A 85 6.40 1.19 -16.11
C PRO A 85 6.52 2.51 -15.35
N LEU A 86 5.43 3.30 -15.27
CA LEU A 86 5.42 4.54 -14.48
C LEU A 86 5.64 4.29 -12.98
N ASN A 87 5.09 3.20 -12.44
CA ASN A 87 5.29 2.82 -11.04
C ASN A 87 6.71 2.29 -10.84
N ALA A 88 7.27 1.58 -11.82
CA ALA A 88 8.67 1.15 -11.80
C ALA A 88 9.63 2.36 -11.79
N LEU A 89 9.34 3.41 -12.57
CA LEU A 89 10.13 4.64 -12.58
C LEU A 89 10.13 5.31 -11.21
N HIS A 90 8.96 5.40 -10.56
CA HIS A 90 8.87 5.92 -9.20
C HIS A 90 9.71 5.09 -8.21
N GLN A 91 9.67 3.75 -8.30
CA GLN A 91 10.51 2.89 -7.46
C GLN A 91 12.00 3.03 -7.72
N ALA A 92 12.41 3.12 -8.99
CA ALA A 92 13.79 3.38 -9.36
C ALA A 92 14.28 4.71 -8.78
N ARG A 93 13.44 5.76 -8.83
CA ARG A 93 13.71 7.06 -8.19
C ARG A 93 13.89 6.91 -6.68
N MET A 94 13.00 6.19 -6.00
CA MET A 94 13.11 5.95 -4.55
C MET A 94 14.38 5.17 -4.20
N MET A 95 14.74 4.15 -4.98
CA MET A 95 15.95 3.36 -4.77
C MET A 95 17.20 4.22 -4.92
N LEU A 96 17.28 5.06 -5.96
CA LEU A 96 18.37 6.01 -6.17
C LEU A 96 18.53 6.92 -4.95
N ILE A 97 17.44 7.53 -4.49
CA ILE A 97 17.44 8.45 -3.34
C ILE A 97 17.92 7.73 -2.08
N ARG A 98 17.42 6.52 -1.81
CA ARG A 98 17.72 5.79 -0.56
C ARG A 98 19.11 5.19 -0.50
N THR A 99 19.71 4.86 -1.64
CA THR A 99 20.94 4.05 -1.68
C THR A 99 22.15 4.76 -2.30
N HIS A 100 21.94 5.79 -3.13
CA HIS A 100 23.02 6.43 -3.88
C HIS A 100 23.15 7.94 -3.61
N LEU A 101 22.08 8.63 -3.24
CA LEU A 101 22.15 10.06 -2.92
C LEU A 101 22.55 10.29 -1.46
N PRO A 102 23.36 11.33 -1.17
CA PRO A 102 23.62 11.73 0.21
C PRO A 102 22.34 12.26 0.87
N MET A 103 22.29 12.22 2.21
CA MET A 103 21.18 12.79 2.97
C MET A 103 20.97 14.26 2.60
N ALA A 104 19.75 14.60 2.20
CA ALA A 104 19.36 15.97 1.91
C ALA A 104 19.46 16.82 3.18
N ARG A 105 19.97 18.05 3.04
CA ARG A 105 20.02 19.04 4.13
C ARG A 105 18.87 20.05 4.06
N VAL A 106 18.37 20.28 2.84
CA VAL A 106 17.30 21.22 2.51
C VAL A 106 16.48 20.57 1.41
N ILE A 107 15.16 20.61 1.56
CA ILE A 107 14.21 20.25 0.50
C ILE A 107 13.66 21.56 -0.06
N VAL A 108 13.71 21.69 -1.39
CA VAL A 108 13.16 22.84 -2.10
C VAL A 108 12.03 22.32 -2.96
N ASP A 109 10.79 22.68 -2.61
CA ASP A 109 9.62 22.29 -3.38
C ASP A 109 9.50 23.18 -4.62
N LEU A 110 9.95 22.65 -5.77
CA LEU A 110 9.95 23.36 -7.05
C LEU A 110 8.70 23.02 -7.88
N GLY A 111 7.51 23.15 -7.28
CA GLY A 111 6.24 23.07 -8.01
C GLY A 111 5.06 22.52 -7.21
N GLY A 112 3.86 22.66 -7.78
CA GLY A 112 2.61 22.20 -7.20
C GLY A 112 1.55 23.31 -7.18
N THR A 113 0.28 22.94 -7.31
CA THR A 113 -0.88 23.82 -7.08
C THR A 113 -1.35 23.72 -5.63
N ALA A 114 -0.40 23.70 -4.68
CA ALA A 114 -0.72 23.76 -3.26
C ALA A 114 -1.08 25.21 -2.90
N GLU A 115 -2.24 25.65 -3.38
CA GLU A 115 -2.73 27.02 -3.15
C GLU A 115 -2.95 27.29 -1.65
N ASP A 116 -3.28 26.24 -0.89
CA ASP A 116 -3.61 26.33 0.53
C ASP A 116 -2.44 25.98 1.47
N HIS A 117 -1.28 25.53 0.97
CA HIS A 117 -0.17 25.05 1.82
C HIS A 117 1.15 25.74 1.43
N PRO A 118 1.58 26.80 2.16
CA PRO A 118 2.75 27.61 1.80
C PRO A 118 4.08 26.85 1.87
N GLU A 119 4.13 25.76 2.63
CA GLU A 119 5.27 24.84 2.69
C GLU A 119 5.45 24.00 1.40
N GLY A 120 4.44 23.93 0.53
CA GLY A 120 4.47 23.15 -0.71
C GLY A 120 3.78 21.78 -0.60
N ALA A 121 3.37 21.25 -1.75
CA ALA A 121 2.59 20.02 -1.84
C ALA A 121 3.34 18.78 -1.32
N LEU A 122 4.67 18.74 -1.51
CA LEU A 122 5.45 17.57 -1.12
C LEU A 122 5.60 17.46 0.40
N LEU A 123 5.85 18.57 1.08
CA LEU A 123 5.91 18.62 2.54
C LEU A 123 4.53 18.34 3.15
N ALA A 124 3.47 18.91 2.58
CA ALA A 124 2.09 18.64 2.98
C ALA A 124 1.72 17.15 2.91
N MET A 125 2.20 16.44 1.88
CA MET A 125 1.99 15.00 1.70
C MET A 125 2.93 14.12 2.54
N GLY A 126 3.73 14.71 3.43
CA GLY A 126 4.62 13.98 4.34
C GLY A 126 5.86 13.39 3.67
N TYR A 127 6.25 13.89 2.49
CA TYR A 127 7.57 13.60 1.94
C TYR A 127 8.61 14.44 2.69
N PRO A 128 9.82 13.89 2.95
CA PRO A 128 10.95 14.73 3.34
C PRO A 128 11.24 15.72 2.22
#